data_AF-A0A060YV18-F1
#
_entry.id   AF-A0A060YV18-F1
#
_cell.length_a   1.000
_cell.length_b   1.000
_cell.length_c   1.000
_cell.angle_alpha   90.00
_cell.angle_beta   90.00
_cell.angle_gamma   90.00
#
_symmetry.space_group_name_H-M   'P 1'
#
loop_
_entity.id
_entity.type
_entity.pdbx_description
1 polymer ?
#
loop_
_entity_poly.entity_id
_entity_poly.type
_entity_poly.pdbx_seq_one_letter_code
_entity_poly.pdbx_strand_id
1 'polypeptide(L)'
;MLWLYYAFIFLWAPVCPVFMEDVKSRGPFIYSVLESAQAFLTQHPFQEPEETLPDGKEVSPRKRILNVSRSVWKQANVTSDLWEKLTARCVDRHRHMERTLERLLQTQAAMEELAMALEQAEGVRDAWEPVGDLFIDSLQDHIDATKVQLKSEVYIHLGWSHLNSFFNHSTNVLLIN
;
A
#
# COMPACT_ATOMS: atom_id res chain seq x y z
N MET A 1 -6.69 20.91 9.16
CA MET A 1 -6.12 19.55 9.26
C MET A 1 -6.75 18.57 8.27
N LEU A 2 -8.08 18.44 8.20
CA LEU A 2 -8.78 17.57 7.23
C LEU A 2 -8.34 17.76 5.76
N TRP A 3 -8.04 19.00 5.35
CA TRP A 3 -7.56 19.29 3.99
C TRP A 3 -6.24 18.62 3.60
N LEU A 4 -5.30 18.48 4.53
CA LEU A 4 -4.04 17.76 4.25
C LEU A 4 -4.26 16.25 4.16
N TYR A 5 -5.26 15.73 4.89
CA TYR A 5 -5.66 14.32 4.86
C TYR A 5 -6.36 13.95 3.54
N TYR A 6 -7.31 14.78 3.09
CA TYR A 6 -7.94 14.63 1.78
C TYR A 6 -6.93 14.77 0.64
N ALA A 7 -5.98 15.71 0.73
CA ALA A 7 -4.89 15.83 -0.24
C ALA A 7 -4.02 14.57 -0.28
N PHE A 8 -3.74 13.93 0.86
CA PHE A 8 -2.94 12.71 0.92
C PHE A 8 -3.65 11.52 0.27
N ILE A 9 -4.96 11.37 0.50
CA ILE A 9 -5.78 10.32 -0.14
C ILE A 9 -5.90 10.56 -1.65
N PHE A 10 -6.18 11.79 -2.08
CA PHE A 10 -6.39 12.11 -3.50
C PHE A 10 -5.11 12.12 -4.34
N LEU A 11 -3.96 12.52 -3.77
CA LEU A 11 -2.69 12.51 -4.52
C LEU A 11 -2.05 11.13 -4.60
N TRP A 12 -2.28 10.25 -3.62
CA TRP A 12 -1.53 9.00 -3.50
C TRP A 12 -2.30 7.76 -3.98
N ALA A 13 -3.63 7.75 -3.87
CA ALA A 13 -4.48 6.68 -4.40
C ALA A 13 -4.30 6.39 -5.90
N PRO A 14 -4.11 7.38 -6.81
CA PRO A 14 -3.95 7.10 -8.24
C PRO A 14 -2.53 6.63 -8.63
N VAL A 15 -1.51 6.77 -7.78
CA VAL A 15 -0.11 6.52 -8.20
C VAL A 15 0.20 5.03 -8.34
N CYS A 16 -0.42 4.17 -7.55
CA CYS A 16 -0.19 2.74 -7.63
C CYS A 16 -0.81 2.04 -8.87
N PRO A 17 -2.09 2.26 -9.22
CA PRO A 17 -2.68 1.60 -10.38
C PRO A 17 -1.99 1.99 -11.68
N VAL A 18 -1.58 3.27 -11.82
CA VAL A 18 -0.85 3.77 -13.00
C VAL A 18 0.49 3.08 -13.16
N PHE A 19 1.28 2.94 -12.09
CA PHE A 19 2.56 2.22 -12.16
C PHE A 19 2.38 0.73 -12.50
N MET A 20 1.36 0.08 -11.95
CA MET A 20 1.07 -1.33 -12.24
C MET A 20 0.62 -1.53 -13.69
N GLU A 21 -0.15 -0.61 -14.24
CA GLU A 21 -0.54 -0.57 -15.64
C GLU A 21 0.67 -0.36 -16.56
N ASP A 22 1.56 0.57 -16.22
CA ASP A 22 2.82 0.79 -16.91
C ASP A 22 3.69 -0.48 -16.94
N VAL A 23 3.82 -1.19 -15.81
CA VAL A 23 4.54 -2.48 -15.76
C VAL A 23 3.84 -3.51 -16.65
N LYS A 24 2.51 -3.67 -16.55
CA LYS A 24 1.75 -4.61 -17.40
C LYS A 24 1.93 -4.33 -18.89
N SER A 25 1.92 -3.06 -19.29
CA SER A 25 2.07 -2.65 -20.69
C SER A 25 3.43 -3.05 -21.30
N ARG A 26 4.49 -3.13 -20.48
CA ARG A 26 5.83 -3.53 -20.90
C ARG A 26 6.02 -5.04 -20.98
N GLY A 27 5.19 -5.81 -20.28
CA GLY A 27 5.28 -7.28 -20.23
C GLY A 27 5.37 -7.96 -21.60
N PRO A 28 4.45 -7.68 -22.54
CA PRO A 28 4.48 -8.31 -23.87
C PRO A 28 5.81 -8.11 -24.62
N PHE A 29 6.42 -6.93 -24.50
CA PHE A 29 7.71 -6.65 -25.12
C PHE A 29 8.85 -7.42 -24.44
N ILE A 30 8.86 -7.51 -23.11
CA ILE A 30 9.88 -8.29 -22.39
C ILE A 30 9.78 -9.77 -22.76
N TYR A 31 8.57 -10.32 -22.79
CA TYR A 31 8.36 -11.72 -23.18
C TYR A 31 8.76 -11.99 -24.63
N SER A 32 8.48 -11.08 -25.56
CA SER A 32 8.88 -11.26 -26.97
C SER A 32 10.39 -11.22 -27.17
N VAL A 33 11.12 -10.40 -26.41
CA VAL A 33 12.60 -10.38 -26.42
C VAL A 33 13.16 -11.68 -25.86
N LEU A 34 12.60 -12.20 -24.77
CA LEU A 34 13.01 -13.48 -24.19
C LEU A 34 12.72 -14.66 -25.13
N GLU A 35 11.55 -14.67 -25.78
CA GLU A 35 11.19 -15.66 -26.80
C GLU A 35 12.15 -15.59 -28.00
N SER A 36 12.49 -14.39 -28.47
CA SER A 36 13.45 -14.19 -29.55
C SER A 36 14.85 -14.69 -29.17
N ALA A 37 15.28 -14.44 -27.93
CA ALA A 37 16.54 -14.95 -27.41
C ALA A 37 16.53 -16.49 -27.34
N GLN A 38 15.44 -17.09 -26.88
CA GLN A 38 15.28 -18.55 -26.84
C GLN A 38 15.33 -19.16 -28.25
N ALA A 39 14.63 -18.56 -29.22
CA ALA A 39 14.66 -18.99 -30.62
C ALA A 39 16.08 -18.95 -31.19
N PHE A 40 16.83 -17.87 -30.93
CA PHE A 40 18.24 -17.75 -31.32
C PHE A 40 19.12 -18.85 -30.70
N LEU A 41 18.97 -19.10 -29.40
CA LEU A 41 19.76 -20.11 -28.69
C LEU A 41 19.44 -21.54 -29.14
N THR A 42 18.20 -21.80 -29.56
CA THR A 42 17.77 -23.09 -30.10
C THR A 42 18.44 -23.36 -31.45
N GLN A 43 18.62 -22.31 -32.27
CA GLN A 43 19.33 -22.39 -33.56
C GLN A 43 20.86 -22.44 -33.40
N HIS A 44 21.37 -21.94 -32.27
CA HIS A 44 22.80 -21.90 -31.96
C HIS A 44 23.10 -22.50 -30.57
N PRO A 45 22.95 -23.84 -30.42
CA PRO A 45 23.23 -24.51 -29.17
C PRO A 45 24.69 -24.29 -28.77
N PHE A 46 24.90 -23.96 -27.50
CA PHE A 46 26.23 -23.85 -26.92
C PHE A 46 26.26 -24.66 -25.62
N GLN A 47 27.41 -25.25 -25.33
CA GLN A 47 27.64 -25.96 -24.07
C GLN A 47 27.99 -24.93 -22.99
N GLU A 48 27.36 -25.07 -21.83
CA GLU A 48 27.70 -24.28 -20.63
C GLU A 48 29.19 -24.50 -20.32
N PRO A 49 29.99 -23.48 -20.03
CA PRO A 49 31.43 -23.63 -20.03
C PRO A 49 31.89 -24.21 -18.69
N GLU A 50 32.58 -25.36 -18.70
CA GLU A 50 33.71 -25.52 -17.78
C GLU A 50 34.73 -24.42 -18.15
N GLU A 51 35.11 -23.63 -17.15
CA GLU A 51 36.07 -22.54 -17.29
C GLU A 51 37.42 -23.10 -17.75
N THR A 52 37.76 -22.98 -19.03
CA THR A 52 39.12 -22.77 -19.56
C THR A 52 39.16 -22.97 -21.08
N LEU A 53 39.34 -21.90 -21.84
CA LEU A 53 40.03 -22.02 -23.13
C LEU A 53 40.97 -20.82 -23.33
N PRO A 54 42.24 -21.05 -23.71
CA PRO A 54 43.24 -20.00 -23.80
C PRO A 54 43.02 -19.10 -25.01
N ASP A 55 43.24 -17.82 -24.76
CA ASP A 55 43.24 -16.72 -25.71
C ASP A 55 44.38 -16.88 -26.72
N GLY A 56 44.08 -16.76 -28.01
CA GLY A 56 45.08 -16.98 -29.06
C GLY A 56 44.52 -17.02 -30.48
N LYS A 57 44.64 -15.86 -31.15
CA LYS A 57 44.59 -15.59 -32.60
C LYS A 57 43.26 -15.87 -33.33
N GLU A 58 42.88 -14.90 -34.17
CA GLU A 58 41.69 -14.80 -35.03
C GLU A 58 40.51 -15.72 -34.68
N VAL A 59 39.47 -15.10 -34.11
CA VAL A 59 38.25 -15.77 -33.71
C VAL A 59 37.52 -16.27 -34.96
N SER A 60 37.67 -17.56 -35.26
CA SER A 60 36.88 -18.28 -36.27
C SER A 60 35.39 -17.89 -36.16
N PRO A 61 34.65 -17.79 -37.27
CA PRO A 61 33.21 -17.53 -37.27
C PRO A 61 32.43 -18.42 -36.27
N ARG A 62 32.90 -19.66 -36.07
CA ARG A 62 32.32 -20.60 -35.10
C ARG A 62 32.57 -20.20 -33.64
N LYS A 63 33.75 -19.68 -33.31
CA LYS A 63 34.02 -19.13 -31.96
C LYS A 63 33.24 -17.83 -31.74
N ARG A 64 33.07 -17.02 -32.78
CA ARG A 64 32.29 -15.77 -32.70
C ARG A 64 30.83 -16.06 -32.37
N ILE A 65 30.20 -17.02 -33.05
CA ILE A 65 28.79 -17.35 -32.79
C ILE A 65 28.58 -17.96 -31.40
N LEU A 66 29.52 -18.78 -30.91
CA LEU A 66 29.49 -19.31 -29.54
C LEU A 66 29.57 -18.21 -28.48
N ASN A 67 30.43 -17.21 -28.68
CA ASN A 67 30.52 -16.07 -27.77
C ASN A 67 29.21 -15.26 -27.75
N VAL A 68 28.59 -15.06 -28.92
CA VAL A 68 27.28 -14.39 -29.02
C VAL A 68 26.20 -15.20 -28.30
N SER A 69 26.10 -16.51 -28.54
CA SER A 69 25.15 -17.38 -27.83
C SER A 69 25.31 -17.30 -26.32
N ARG A 70 26.55 -17.31 -25.81
CA ARG A 70 26.82 -17.16 -24.38
C ARG A 70 26.31 -15.82 -23.84
N SER A 71 26.58 -14.72 -24.55
CA SER A 71 26.11 -13.39 -24.17
C SER A 71 24.58 -13.29 -24.20
N VAL A 72 23.93 -13.83 -25.24
CA VAL A 72 22.46 -13.85 -25.36
C VAL A 72 21.83 -14.62 -24.22
N TRP A 73 22.35 -15.81 -23.89
CA TRP A 73 21.87 -16.61 -22.76
C TRP A 73 22.03 -15.89 -21.42
N LYS A 74 23.22 -15.30 -21.17
CA LYS A 74 23.46 -14.54 -19.94
C LYS A 74 22.49 -13.37 -19.82
N GLN A 75 22.28 -12.63 -20.91
CA GLN A 75 21.40 -11.48 -20.92
C GLN A 75 19.92 -11.88 -20.78
N ALA A 76 19.50 -12.98 -21.42
CA ALA A 76 18.15 -13.52 -21.29
C ALA A 76 17.84 -13.92 -19.83
N ASN A 77 18.76 -14.63 -19.17
CA ASN A 77 18.61 -15.01 -17.76
C ASN A 77 18.54 -13.79 -16.84
N VAL A 78 19.43 -12.82 -17.02
CA VAL A 78 19.41 -11.57 -16.23
C VAL A 78 18.11 -10.81 -16.46
N THR A 79 17.63 -10.74 -17.70
CA THR A 79 16.39 -10.03 -18.05
C THR A 79 15.17 -10.72 -17.43
N SER A 80 15.12 -12.06 -17.47
CA SER A 80 14.05 -12.85 -16.84
C SER A 80 14.02 -12.65 -15.33
N ASP A 81 15.16 -12.78 -14.65
CA ASP A 81 15.27 -12.60 -13.20
C ASP A 81 14.88 -11.18 -12.76
N LEU A 82 15.34 -10.15 -13.46
CA LEU A 82 14.98 -8.77 -13.15
C LEU A 82 13.48 -8.51 -13.39
N TRP A 83 12.91 -9.09 -14.44
CA TRP A 83 11.49 -8.96 -14.74
C TRP A 83 10.60 -9.64 -13.68
N GLU A 84 10.96 -10.85 -13.26
CA GLU A 84 10.27 -11.56 -12.18
C GLU A 84 10.36 -10.79 -10.86
N LYS A 85 11.56 -10.29 -10.50
CA LYS A 85 11.74 -9.48 -9.29
C LYS A 85 10.93 -8.19 -9.33
N LEU A 86 10.91 -7.49 -10.46
CA LEU A 86 10.14 -6.27 -10.64
C LEU A 86 8.64 -6.53 -10.48
N THR A 87 8.12 -7.53 -11.17
CA THR A 87 6.68 -7.86 -11.14
C THR A 87 6.25 -8.33 -9.76
N ALA A 88 7.05 -9.19 -9.09
CA ALA A 88 6.80 -9.60 -7.71
C ALA A 88 6.76 -8.42 -6.73
N ARG A 89 7.77 -7.53 -6.77
CA ARG A 89 7.78 -6.33 -5.94
C ARG A 89 6.60 -5.40 -6.22
N CYS A 90 6.18 -5.30 -7.47
CA CYS A 90 5.04 -4.48 -7.86
C CYS A 90 3.73 -5.01 -7.25
N VAL A 91 3.52 -6.33 -7.29
CA VAL A 91 2.35 -6.99 -6.68
C VAL A 91 2.35 -6.85 -5.16
N ASP A 92 3.49 -7.07 -4.52
CA ASP A 92 3.59 -6.93 -3.05
C ASP A 92 3.34 -5.51 -2.58
N ARG A 93 3.89 -4.52 -3.31
CA ARG A 93 3.66 -3.11 -3.02
C ARG A 93 2.19 -2.74 -3.20
N HIS A 94 1.54 -3.22 -4.27
CA HIS A 94 0.10 -3.02 -4.50
C HIS A 94 -0.74 -3.55 -3.33
N ARG A 95 -0.52 -4.81 -2.93
CA ARG A 95 -1.20 -5.42 -1.77
C ARG A 95 -0.96 -4.68 -0.46
N HIS A 96 0.22 -4.10 -0.28
CA HIS A 96 0.51 -3.30 0.91
C HIS A 96 -0.29 -1.98 0.92
N MET A 97 -0.40 -1.31 -0.22
CA MET A 97 -1.22 -0.10 -0.35
C MET A 97 -2.71 -0.38 -0.18
N GLU A 98 -3.24 -1.48 -0.75
CA GLU A 98 -4.63 -1.89 -0.54
C GLU A 98 -4.96 -2.08 0.95
N ARG A 99 -4.10 -2.80 1.69
CA ARG A 99 -4.26 -2.97 3.14
C ARG A 99 -4.15 -1.65 3.92
N THR A 100 -3.30 -0.75 3.48
CA THR A 100 -3.15 0.57 4.11
C THR A 100 -4.40 1.42 3.87
N LEU A 101 -4.93 1.42 2.65
CA LEU A 101 -6.16 2.11 2.30
C LEU A 101 -7.35 1.58 3.11
N GLU A 102 -7.49 0.26 3.22
CA GLU A 102 -8.53 -0.37 4.03
C GLU A 102 -8.50 0.11 5.49
N ARG A 103 -7.30 0.14 6.10
CA ARG A 103 -7.15 0.66 7.48
C ARG A 103 -7.46 2.14 7.60
N LEU A 104 -7.12 2.95 6.59
CA LEU A 104 -7.46 4.39 6.58
C LEU A 104 -8.97 4.60 6.49
N LEU A 105 -9.66 3.81 5.68
CA LEU A 105 -11.12 3.85 5.56
C LEU A 105 -11.80 3.42 6.87
N GLN A 106 -11.31 2.35 7.52
CA GLN A 106 -11.80 1.94 8.85
C GLN A 106 -11.60 3.05 9.89
N THR A 107 -10.46 3.73 9.85
CA THR A 107 -10.16 4.85 10.75
C THR A 107 -11.10 6.03 10.49
N GLN A 108 -11.34 6.35 9.22
CA GLN A 108 -12.29 7.39 8.85
C GLN A 108 -13.70 7.07 9.37
N ALA A 109 -14.17 5.83 9.20
CA ALA A 109 -15.47 5.41 9.72
C ALA A 109 -15.56 5.58 11.25
N ALA A 110 -14.53 5.14 11.98
CA ALA A 110 -14.47 5.32 13.44
C ALA A 110 -14.46 6.80 13.86
N MET A 111 -13.81 7.68 13.08
CA MET A 111 -13.84 9.12 13.31
C MET A 111 -15.22 9.72 13.06
N GLU A 112 -15.94 9.26 12.03
CA GLU A 112 -17.31 9.71 11.74
C GLU A 112 -18.28 9.28 12.85
N GLU A 113 -18.18 8.05 13.34
CA GLU A 113 -18.96 7.58 14.49
C GLU A 113 -18.68 8.42 15.76
N LEU A 114 -17.40 8.73 16.01
CA LEU A 114 -16.99 9.56 17.13
C LEU A 114 -17.52 10.99 17.01
N ALA A 115 -17.51 11.57 15.82
CA ALA A 115 -18.03 12.90 15.56
C ALA A 115 -19.55 12.97 15.80
N MET A 116 -20.30 11.96 15.34
CA MET A 116 -21.74 11.85 15.60
C MET A 116 -22.04 11.72 17.10
N ALA A 117 -21.26 10.92 17.83
CA ALA A 117 -21.41 10.78 19.28
C ALA A 117 -21.12 12.09 20.02
N LEU A 118 -20.13 12.86 19.55
CA LEU A 118 -19.81 14.17 20.09
C LEU A 118 -20.94 15.17 19.83
N GLU A 119 -21.46 15.26 18.61
CA GLU A 119 -22.58 16.15 18.27
C GLU A 119 -23.83 15.85 19.11
N GLN A 120 -24.15 14.57 19.33
CA GLN A 120 -25.24 14.17 20.22
C GLN A 120 -25.01 14.61 21.67
N ALA A 121 -23.79 14.42 22.18
CA ALA A 121 -23.44 14.88 23.51
C ALA A 121 -23.57 16.41 23.61
N GLU A 122 -23.05 17.16 22.64
CA GLU A 122 -23.18 18.62 22.64
C GLU A 122 -24.65 19.06 22.61
N GLY A 123 -25.50 18.41 21.81
CA GLY A 123 -26.94 18.71 21.78
C GLY A 123 -27.65 18.45 23.11
N VAL A 124 -27.28 17.38 23.83
CA VAL A 124 -27.83 17.11 25.17
C VAL A 124 -27.33 18.14 26.20
N ARG A 125 -26.06 18.55 26.12
CA ARG A 125 -25.50 19.61 26.97
C ARG A 125 -26.22 20.93 26.75
N ASP A 126 -26.48 21.29 25.50
CA ASP A 126 -27.09 22.57 25.14
C ASP A 126 -28.58 22.63 25.56
N ALA A 127 -29.22 21.48 25.76
CA ALA A 127 -30.58 21.35 26.29
C ALA A 127 -30.67 21.38 27.83
N TRP A 128 -29.55 21.56 28.56
CA TRP A 128 -29.58 21.63 30.01
C TRP A 128 -30.11 22.98 30.53
N GLU A 129 -31.23 22.93 31.25
CA GLU A 129 -31.75 24.05 32.02
C GLU A 129 -31.11 24.11 33.43
N PRO A 130 -30.95 25.31 34.03
CA PRO A 130 -30.48 25.43 35.40
C PRO A 130 -31.39 24.63 36.36
N VAL A 131 -30.78 23.97 37.36
CA VAL A 131 -31.54 23.13 38.32
C VAL A 131 -32.64 23.90 39.05
N GLY A 132 -32.48 25.22 39.22
CA GLY A 132 -33.49 26.08 39.84
C GLY A 132 -34.76 26.29 38.98
N ASP A 133 -34.66 26.05 37.67
CA ASP A 133 -35.75 26.22 36.71
C ASP A 133 -36.44 24.89 36.37
N LEU A 134 -35.88 23.76 36.83
CA LEU A 134 -36.43 22.42 36.62
C LEU A 134 -37.64 22.17 37.52
N PHE A 135 -38.70 21.61 36.93
CA PHE A 135 -39.80 21.05 37.72
C PHE A 135 -39.36 19.77 38.43
N ILE A 136 -39.83 19.55 39.65
CA ILE A 136 -39.47 18.37 40.45
C ILE A 136 -39.78 17.07 39.69
N ASP A 137 -40.88 17.06 38.93
CA ASP A 137 -41.33 15.91 38.16
C ASP A 137 -40.45 15.60 36.93
N SER A 138 -39.65 16.57 36.44
CA SER A 138 -38.71 16.38 35.31
C SER A 138 -37.28 16.09 35.74
N LEU A 139 -36.95 16.19 37.04
CA LEU A 139 -35.59 15.97 37.55
C LEU A 139 -35.06 14.57 37.21
N GLN A 140 -35.92 13.55 37.25
CA GLN A 140 -35.53 12.18 36.95
C GLN A 140 -35.07 12.02 35.48
N ASP A 141 -35.78 12.66 34.55
CA ASP A 141 -35.46 12.64 33.13
C ASP A 141 -34.11 13.35 32.85
N HIS A 142 -33.83 14.47 33.51
CA HIS A 142 -32.55 15.17 33.40
C HIS A 142 -31.38 14.37 34.00
N ILE A 143 -31.61 13.69 35.12
CA ILE A 143 -30.60 12.79 35.72
C ILE A 143 -30.28 11.65 34.75
N ASP A 144 -31.28 11.05 34.12
CA ASP A 144 -31.08 9.94 33.20
C ASP A 144 -30.43 10.38 31.88
N ALA A 145 -30.77 11.57 31.36
CA ALA A 145 -30.04 12.21 30.24
C ALA A 145 -28.56 12.47 30.58
N THR A 146 -28.28 12.96 31.79
CA THR A 146 -26.89 13.20 32.26
C THR A 146 -26.09 11.90 32.39
N LYS A 147 -26.73 10.80 32.80
CA LYS A 147 -26.07 9.48 32.83
C LYS A 147 -25.71 8.98 31.43
N VAL A 148 -26.55 9.25 30.43
CA VAL A 148 -26.26 8.92 29.02
C VAL A 148 -25.07 9.75 28.52
N GLN A 149 -25.03 11.04 28.88
CA GLN A 149 -23.91 11.95 28.60
C GLN A 149 -22.57 11.44 29.16
N LEU A 150 -22.56 11.00 30.42
CA LEU A 150 -21.34 10.47 31.05
C LEU A 150 -20.85 9.20 30.35
N LYS A 151 -21.77 8.36 29.84
CA LYS A 151 -21.40 7.17 29.06
C LYS A 151 -20.85 7.53 27.68
N SER A 152 -21.42 8.52 27.00
CA SER A 152 -20.91 8.97 25.71
C SER A 152 -19.53 9.61 25.85
N GLU A 153 -19.27 10.37 26.92
CA GLU A 153 -17.95 10.94 27.21
C GLU A 153 -16.87 9.87 27.41
N VAL A 154 -17.17 8.79 28.15
CA VAL A 154 -16.27 7.63 28.29
C VAL A 154 -16.02 6.96 26.93
N TYR A 155 -17.07 6.76 26.13
CA TYR A 155 -16.95 6.16 24.80
C TYR A 155 -16.08 7.03 23.86
N ILE A 156 -16.31 8.34 23.88
CA ILE A 156 -15.54 9.32 23.10
C ILE A 156 -14.06 9.26 23.50
N HIS A 157 -13.75 9.27 24.79
CA HIS A 157 -12.38 9.18 25.30
C HIS A 157 -11.68 7.87 24.89
N LEU A 158 -12.42 6.75 24.90
CA LEU A 158 -11.90 5.45 24.48
C LEU A 158 -11.63 5.41 22.96
N GLY A 159 -12.54 5.96 22.16
CA GLY A 159 -12.39 6.11 20.71
C GLY A 159 -11.17 6.96 20.34
N TRP A 160 -10.99 8.10 21.01
CA TRP A 160 -9.80 8.95 20.86
C TRP A 160 -8.50 8.21 21.20
N SER A 161 -8.50 7.41 22.26
CA SER A 161 -7.33 6.61 22.66
C SER A 161 -6.98 5.56 21.61
N HIS A 162 -7.98 4.92 21.00
CA HIS A 162 -7.80 3.96 19.91
C HIS A 162 -7.22 4.65 18.67
N LEU A 163 -7.80 5.77 18.24
CA LEU A 163 -7.30 6.54 17.11
C LEU A 163 -5.85 6.97 17.33
N ASN A 164 -5.51 7.48 18.52
CA ASN A 164 -4.15 7.89 18.85
C ASN A 164 -3.16 6.71 18.80
N SER A 165 -3.54 5.53 19.29
CA SER A 165 -2.73 4.31 19.17
C SER A 165 -2.48 3.93 17.70
N PHE A 166 -3.52 4.00 16.87
CA PHE A 166 -3.43 3.70 15.44
C PHE A 166 -2.52 4.67 14.69
N PHE A 167 -2.63 5.98 14.94
CA PHE A 167 -1.76 7.00 14.35
C PHE A 167 -0.29 6.81 14.74
N ASN A 168 -0.01 6.50 16.01
CA ASN A 168 1.35 6.23 16.48
C ASN A 168 1.93 4.93 15.88
N HIS A 169 1.09 3.92 15.64
CA HIS A 169 1.54 2.69 14.97
C HIS A 169 1.82 2.92 13.47
N SER A 170 0.97 3.68 12.78
CA SER A 170 1.16 3.99 11.35
C SER A 170 2.34 4.92 11.07
N THR A 171 2.63 5.87 11.95
CA THR A 171 3.79 6.78 11.83
C THR A 171 5.12 6.07 12.07
N ASN A 172 5.19 5.11 13.00
CA ASN A 172 6.38 4.27 13.19
C ASN A 172 6.67 3.36 11.98
N VAL A 173 5.66 2.97 11.21
CA VAL A 173 5.87 2.17 9.99
C VAL A 173 6.38 3.01 8.81
N LEU A 174 6.07 4.31 8.78
CA LEU A 174 6.54 5.25 7.75
C LEU A 174 7.95 5.81 8.02
N LEU A 175 8.47 5.72 9.26
CA LEU A 175 9.78 6.24 9.64
C LEU A 175 10.91 5.17 9.68
N ILE A 176 10.60 3.90 9.39
CA ILE A 176 11.57 2.77 9.37
C ILE A 176 11.72 2.19 7.95
N ASN A 177 11.65 3.02 6.90
CA ASN A 177 12.17 2.66 5.57
C ASN A 177 12.84 3.86 4.91
#